data_AF-A0A9D2X5A1-F1
#
_entry.id   AF-A0A9D2X5A1-F1
#
_cell.length_a   1.000
_cell.length_b   1.000
_cell.length_c   1.000
_cell.angle_alpha   90.00
_cell.angle_beta   90.00
_cell.angle_gamma   90.00
#
_symmetry.space_group_name_H-M   'P 1'
#
loop_
_entity.id
_entity.type
_entity.pdbx_description
1 polymer ?
#
loop_
_entity_poly.entity_id
_entity_poly.type
_entity_poly.pdbx_seq_one_letter_code
_entity_poly.pdbx_strand_id
1 'polypeptide(L)'
;MALPMDYDSLRSDESSERANSLEDYKITCMQFIKDISKDYLAWVDYYKLPDEEDKKRRAGIFSTIERTNEWIAKIAQSIKSVDVVMNDGVQKMAESTAGKPFPIGVFVNKTSSYTLSKPGIIDVNVKATGREGRKTKLGFHFKDDRFRTESSCKAFIDETNLPQNEFDVMDLHLKLHAEECKQRDVISFTVTVSEMNNNQESDRRGVSTIIHIV
;
A
#
# COMPACT_ATOMS: atom_id res chain seq x y z
N MET A 1 -25.02 -2.60 8.94
CA MET A 1 -25.55 -2.06 7.67
C MET A 1 -24.67 -2.57 6.55
N ALA A 2 -25.26 -3.21 5.55
CA ALA A 2 -24.55 -3.88 4.47
C ALA A 2 -23.89 -2.85 3.53
N LEU A 3 -22.61 -3.04 3.25
CA LEU A 3 -21.93 -2.36 2.15
C LEU A 3 -22.62 -2.77 0.83
N PRO A 4 -22.83 -1.85 -0.13
CA PRO A 4 -23.32 -2.25 -1.44
C PRO A 4 -22.28 -3.16 -2.10
N MET A 5 -22.67 -4.41 -2.37
CA MET A 5 -21.98 -5.29 -3.29
C MET A 5 -22.23 -4.80 -4.71
N ASP A 6 -21.17 -4.36 -5.37
CA ASP A 6 -20.83 -4.56 -6.79
C ASP A 6 -19.75 -3.54 -7.18
N TYR A 7 -18.49 -3.87 -6.88
CA TYR A 7 -17.32 -3.15 -7.41
C TYR A 7 -16.49 -4.05 -8.32
N ASP A 8 -17.15 -4.96 -9.04
CA ASP A 8 -16.50 -5.96 -9.90
C ASP A 8 -17.06 -5.97 -11.34
N SER A 9 -17.72 -4.88 -11.78
CA SER A 9 -18.32 -4.76 -13.13
C SER A 9 -17.76 -3.61 -13.99
N LEU A 10 -16.52 -3.18 -13.79
CA LEU A 10 -15.87 -2.17 -14.66
C LEU A 10 -14.57 -2.67 -15.29
N ARG A 11 -14.58 -3.90 -15.81
CA ARG A 11 -13.53 -4.41 -16.70
C ARG A 11 -14.07 -4.73 -18.08
N SER A 12 -14.46 -3.69 -18.79
CA SER A 12 -14.39 -3.58 -20.26
C SER A 12 -15.02 -2.25 -20.67
N ASP A 13 -14.21 -1.23 -20.92
CA ASP A 13 -14.24 -0.51 -22.20
C ASP A 13 -13.25 0.66 -22.21
N GLU A 14 -12.58 0.76 -23.34
CA GLU A 14 -11.73 1.86 -23.76
C GLU A 14 -12.49 3.20 -23.66
N SER A 15 -12.22 4.00 -22.64
CA SER A 15 -12.52 5.45 -22.68
C SER A 15 -11.80 6.18 -21.54
N SER A 16 -10.49 6.37 -21.73
CA SER A 16 -9.76 7.48 -21.11
C SER A 16 -10.17 8.83 -21.74
N GLU A 17 -11.47 9.08 -21.88
CA GLU A 17 -12.01 10.30 -22.51
C GLU A 17 -11.98 11.53 -21.58
N ARG A 18 -11.18 11.50 -20.50
CA ARG A 18 -11.17 12.59 -19.49
C ARG A 18 -9.91 13.45 -19.47
N ALA A 19 -8.85 13.07 -20.17
CA ALA A 19 -7.62 13.86 -20.19
C ALA A 19 -7.09 14.02 -21.62
N ASN A 20 -6.94 15.27 -22.05
CA ASN A 20 -6.39 15.61 -23.36
C ASN A 20 -4.86 15.42 -23.42
N SER A 21 -4.22 15.12 -22.27
CA SER A 21 -2.79 14.85 -22.13
C SER A 21 -2.47 14.10 -20.82
N LEU A 22 -1.28 13.51 -20.73
CA LEU A 22 -0.76 12.93 -19.48
C LEU A 22 -0.71 13.96 -18.35
N GLU A 23 -0.39 15.22 -18.65
CA GLU A 23 -0.28 16.27 -17.64
C GLU A 23 -1.66 16.65 -17.07
N ASP A 24 -2.69 16.75 -17.91
CA ASP A 24 -4.06 16.94 -17.43
C ASP A 24 -4.52 15.78 -16.54
N TYR A 25 -4.12 14.56 -16.90
CA TYR A 25 -4.42 13.38 -16.10
C TYR A 25 -3.74 13.42 -14.73
N LYS A 26 -2.44 13.76 -14.68
CA LYS A 26 -1.70 13.96 -13.42
C LYS A 26 -2.37 14.99 -12.52
N ILE A 27 -2.77 16.14 -13.08
CA ILE A 27 -3.46 17.20 -12.34
C ILE A 27 -4.76 16.67 -11.75
N THR A 28 -5.55 15.96 -12.55
CA THR A 28 -6.81 15.35 -12.14
C THR A 28 -6.61 14.35 -10.99
N CYS A 29 -5.62 13.47 -11.08
CA CYS A 29 -5.32 12.49 -10.04
C CYS A 29 -4.78 13.14 -8.76
N MET A 30 -3.93 14.18 -8.86
CA MET A 30 -3.47 14.93 -7.69
C MET A 30 -4.62 15.66 -6.97
N GLN A 31 -5.58 16.17 -7.73
CA GLN A 31 -6.79 16.77 -7.17
C GLN A 31 -7.68 15.71 -6.51
N PHE A 32 -7.86 14.56 -7.16
CA PHE A 32 -8.58 13.42 -6.58
C PHE A 32 -8.00 12.97 -5.24
N ILE A 33 -6.66 12.85 -5.13
CA ILE A 33 -6.00 12.50 -3.87
C ILE A 33 -6.34 13.51 -2.75
N LYS A 34 -6.35 14.81 -3.06
CA LYS A 34 -6.75 15.84 -2.09
C LYS A 34 -8.22 15.72 -1.71
N ASP A 35 -9.10 15.45 -2.67
CA ASP A 35 -10.53 15.37 -2.39
C ASP A 35 -10.89 14.15 -1.56
N ILE A 36 -10.40 12.95 -1.93
CA ILE A 36 -10.65 11.74 -1.16
C ILE A 36 -10.00 11.79 0.24
N SER A 37 -8.93 12.56 0.43
CA SER A 37 -8.32 12.74 1.75
C SER A 37 -9.28 13.34 2.78
N LYS A 38 -10.27 14.13 2.34
CA LYS A 38 -11.29 14.72 3.22
C LYS A 38 -12.14 13.62 3.87
N ASP A 39 -12.46 12.57 3.14
CA ASP A 39 -13.22 11.43 3.67
C ASP A 39 -12.40 10.67 4.71
N TYR A 40 -11.10 10.48 4.47
CA TYR A 40 -10.19 9.86 5.44
C TYR A 40 -10.03 10.69 6.71
N LEU A 41 -9.97 12.03 6.60
CA LEU A 41 -9.95 12.93 7.74
C LEU A 41 -11.27 12.91 8.52
N ALA A 42 -12.41 12.84 7.83
CA ALA A 42 -13.72 12.70 8.46
C ALA A 42 -13.85 11.38 9.24
N TRP A 43 -13.24 10.29 8.74
CA TRP A 43 -13.14 9.04 9.51
C TRP A 43 -12.31 9.19 10.78
N VAL A 44 -11.21 9.96 10.73
CA VAL A 44 -10.42 10.27 11.94
C VAL A 44 -11.27 11.05 12.96
N ASP A 45 -12.03 12.06 12.50
CA ASP A 45 -12.97 12.80 13.36
C ASP A 45 -14.01 11.87 14.01
N TYR A 46 -14.55 10.94 13.22
CA TYR A 46 -15.56 9.98 13.67
C TYR A 46 -15.06 9.07 14.79
N TYR A 47 -13.79 8.67 14.75
CA TYR A 47 -13.21 7.77 15.75
C TYR A 47 -13.02 8.40 17.14
N LYS A 48 -13.07 9.73 17.27
CA LYS A 48 -12.89 10.45 18.56
C LYS A 48 -11.66 9.96 19.32
N LEU A 49 -10.54 9.90 18.62
CA LEU A 49 -9.29 9.34 19.13
C LEU A 49 -8.66 10.25 20.20
N PRO A 50 -7.80 9.70 21.07
CA PRO A 50 -6.94 10.52 21.92
C PRO A 50 -6.07 11.47 21.09
N ASP A 51 -5.81 12.67 21.61
CA ASP A 51 -5.12 13.76 20.88
C ASP A 51 -3.83 13.33 20.18
N GLU A 52 -3.01 12.50 20.82
CA GLU A 52 -1.73 12.06 20.26
C GLU A 52 -1.91 11.09 19.07
N GLU A 53 -2.89 10.18 19.15
CA GLU A 53 -3.19 9.27 18.04
C GLU A 53 -3.91 10.03 16.90
N ASP A 54 -4.81 10.96 17.22
CA ASP A 54 -5.45 11.84 16.23
C ASP A 54 -4.41 12.62 15.42
N LYS A 55 -3.50 13.34 16.09
CA LYS A 55 -2.42 14.08 15.44
C LYS A 55 -1.56 13.18 14.55
N LYS A 56 -1.20 11.99 15.05
CA LYS A 56 -0.39 11.03 14.30
C LYS A 56 -1.09 10.55 13.02
N ARG A 57 -2.38 10.22 13.09
CA ARG A 57 -3.14 9.77 11.90
C ARG A 57 -3.27 10.88 10.88
N ARG A 58 -3.61 12.10 11.30
CA ARG A 58 -3.68 13.27 10.40
C ARG A 58 -2.34 13.57 9.75
N ALA A 59 -1.24 13.56 10.52
CA ALA A 59 0.10 13.76 9.98
C ALA A 59 0.46 12.70 8.94
N GLY A 60 0.09 11.43 9.17
CA GLY A 60 0.26 10.35 8.20
C GLY A 60 -0.51 10.58 6.90
N ILE A 61 -1.78 10.99 7.00
CA ILE A 61 -2.61 11.33 5.83
C ILE A 61 -2.00 12.51 5.06
N PHE A 62 -1.64 13.61 5.72
CA PHE A 62 -1.06 14.78 5.06
C PHE A 62 0.29 14.46 4.39
N SER A 63 1.17 13.73 5.07
CA SER A 63 2.44 13.30 4.48
C SER A 63 2.23 12.40 3.25
N THR A 64 1.21 11.54 3.29
CA THR A 64 0.83 10.70 2.15
C THR A 64 0.36 11.53 0.96
N ILE A 65 -0.49 12.55 1.18
CA ILE A 65 -0.96 13.45 0.11
C ILE A 65 0.24 14.15 -0.55
N GLU A 66 1.14 14.73 0.24
CA GLU A 66 2.31 15.45 -0.26
C GLU A 66 3.20 14.55 -1.11
N ARG A 67 3.55 13.36 -0.60
CA ARG A 67 4.44 12.43 -1.31
C ARG A 67 3.78 11.76 -2.50
N THR A 68 2.51 11.40 -2.42
CA THR A 68 1.76 10.85 -3.57
C THR A 68 1.74 11.88 -4.70
N ASN A 69 1.39 13.13 -4.40
CA ASN A 69 1.35 14.19 -5.42
C ASN A 69 2.73 14.47 -6.03
N GLU A 70 3.79 14.44 -5.21
CA GLU A 70 5.16 14.56 -5.72
C GLU A 70 5.53 13.40 -6.67
N TRP A 71 5.16 12.16 -6.32
CA TRP A 71 5.39 10.99 -7.16
C TRP A 71 4.58 11.05 -8.47
N ILE A 72 3.31 11.46 -8.42
CA ILE A 72 2.49 11.66 -9.62
C ILE A 72 3.14 12.71 -10.54
N ALA A 73 3.60 13.84 -9.98
CA ALA A 73 4.18 14.92 -10.75
C ALA A 73 5.53 14.54 -11.39
N LYS A 74 6.43 13.92 -10.61
CA LYS A 74 7.85 13.76 -10.98
C LYS A 74 8.22 12.36 -11.48
N ILE A 75 7.57 11.32 -10.97
CA ILE A 75 7.97 9.92 -11.20
C ILE A 75 7.06 9.25 -12.22
N ALA A 76 5.75 9.44 -12.15
CA ALA A 76 4.83 8.82 -13.08
C ALA A 76 4.97 9.42 -14.50
N GLN A 77 5.34 8.59 -15.49
CA GLN A 77 5.59 9.00 -16.88
C GLN A 77 4.61 8.36 -17.89
N SER A 78 3.58 7.68 -17.38
CA SER A 78 2.50 7.08 -18.16
C SER A 78 1.21 7.08 -17.35
N ILE A 79 0.06 6.99 -18.03
CA ILE A 79 -1.26 6.88 -17.37
C ILE A 79 -1.26 5.72 -16.37
N LYS A 80 -0.78 4.54 -16.80
CA LYS A 80 -0.66 3.35 -15.94
C LYS A 80 0.20 3.60 -14.70
N SER A 81 1.32 4.31 -14.81
CA SER A 81 2.13 4.67 -13.63
C SER A 81 1.43 5.68 -12.72
N VAL A 82 0.63 6.60 -13.28
CA VAL A 82 -0.18 7.53 -12.48
C VAL A 82 -1.24 6.76 -11.68
N ASP A 83 -1.91 5.78 -12.30
CA ASP A 83 -2.87 4.91 -11.63
C ASP A 83 -2.24 4.18 -10.44
N VAL A 84 -1.08 3.53 -10.65
CA VAL A 84 -0.38 2.78 -9.59
C VAL A 84 -0.03 3.70 -8.41
N VAL A 85 0.54 4.88 -8.68
CA VAL A 85 0.91 5.84 -7.63
C VAL A 85 -0.31 6.39 -6.90
N MET A 86 -1.38 6.71 -7.63
CA MET A 86 -2.64 7.21 -7.06
C MET A 86 -3.26 6.16 -6.14
N ASN A 87 -3.40 4.91 -6.61
CA ASN A 87 -3.99 3.81 -5.85
C ASN A 87 -3.16 3.48 -4.60
N ASP A 88 -1.83 3.55 -4.69
CA ASP A 88 -0.93 3.42 -3.54
C ASP A 88 -1.16 4.53 -2.51
N GLY A 89 -1.29 5.78 -2.96
CA GLY A 89 -1.61 6.92 -2.10
C GLY A 89 -2.93 6.75 -1.34
N VAL A 90 -3.98 6.28 -2.03
CA VAL A 90 -5.29 5.96 -1.41
C VAL A 90 -5.15 4.89 -0.33
N GLN A 91 -4.41 3.81 -0.59
CA GLN A 91 -4.16 2.77 0.40
C GLN A 91 -3.40 3.31 1.62
N LYS A 92 -2.33 4.09 1.42
CA LYS A 92 -1.54 4.67 2.51
C LYS A 92 -2.34 5.63 3.39
N MET A 93 -3.30 6.36 2.80
CA MET A 93 -4.25 7.16 3.57
C MET A 93 -5.17 6.25 4.39
N ALA A 94 -5.71 5.18 3.81
CA ALA A 94 -6.52 4.21 4.56
C ALA A 94 -5.74 3.55 5.71
N GLU A 95 -4.46 3.20 5.51
CA GLU A 95 -3.56 2.69 6.54
C GLU A 95 -3.35 3.69 7.67
N SER A 96 -3.12 4.96 7.31
CA SER A 96 -2.94 6.05 8.28
C SER A 96 -4.23 6.29 9.09
N THR A 97 -5.39 6.26 8.44
CA THR A 97 -6.70 6.37 9.09
C THR A 97 -6.99 5.19 10.01
N ALA A 98 -6.66 3.96 9.62
CA ALA A 98 -6.86 2.76 10.44
C ALA A 98 -5.89 2.68 11.64
N GLY A 99 -4.73 3.32 11.53
CA GLY A 99 -3.67 3.29 12.54
C GLY A 99 -2.93 1.95 12.60
N LYS A 100 -1.85 1.92 13.38
CA LYS A 100 -0.98 0.75 13.54
C LYS A 100 -1.07 0.22 14.98
N PRO A 101 -2.00 -0.71 15.28
CA PRO A 101 -2.18 -1.28 16.61
C PRO A 101 -0.95 -2.03 17.11
N PHE A 102 -0.13 -2.57 16.22
CA PHE A 102 1.14 -3.20 16.54
C PHE A 102 2.23 -2.75 15.54
N PRO A 103 3.52 -2.79 15.92
CA PRO A 103 4.61 -2.43 15.02
C PRO A 103 4.65 -3.35 13.80
N ILE A 104 4.58 -2.74 12.61
CA ILE A 104 4.72 -3.39 11.30
C ILE A 104 5.52 -2.48 10.37
N GLY A 105 6.48 -3.07 9.66
CA GLY A 105 7.31 -2.40 8.67
C GLY A 105 7.60 -3.29 7.47
N VAL A 106 7.57 -2.70 6.29
CA VAL A 106 7.95 -3.32 5.02
C VAL A 106 9.04 -2.46 4.42
N PHE A 107 10.17 -3.08 4.08
CA PHE A 107 11.39 -2.38 3.70
C PHE A 107 11.93 -2.93 2.39
N VAL A 108 12.32 -2.01 1.51
CA VAL A 108 13.09 -2.28 0.29
C VAL A 108 14.33 -1.41 0.38
N ASN A 109 15.52 -2.00 0.26
CA ASN A 109 16.79 -1.28 0.42
C ASN A 109 16.85 -0.43 1.71
N LYS A 110 16.34 -0.98 2.83
CA LYS A 110 16.25 -0.33 4.16
C LYS A 110 15.35 0.92 4.22
N THR A 111 14.64 1.24 3.13
CA THR A 111 13.65 2.32 3.08
C THR A 111 12.25 1.73 3.09
N SER A 112 11.27 2.41 3.66
CA SER A 112 9.88 1.98 3.69
C SER A 112 8.96 2.96 2.95
N SER A 113 7.74 2.53 2.67
CA SER A 113 6.68 3.33 2.06
C SER A 113 6.93 3.76 0.61
N TYR A 114 7.90 4.64 0.36
CA TYR A 114 8.28 5.16 -0.96
C TYR A 114 9.76 4.87 -1.17
N THR A 115 10.09 3.99 -2.12
CA THR A 115 11.42 3.37 -2.20
C THR A 115 11.97 3.36 -3.62
N LEU A 116 13.27 3.15 -3.74
CA LEU A 116 13.98 3.04 -5.03
C LEU A 116 14.66 1.68 -5.13
N SER A 117 14.65 1.09 -6.32
CA SER A 117 15.41 -0.12 -6.61
C SER A 117 15.82 -0.20 -8.07
N LYS A 118 16.86 -0.97 -8.37
CA LYS A 118 17.16 -1.40 -9.74
C LYS A 118 16.21 -2.54 -10.14
N PRO A 119 16.02 -2.79 -11.45
CA PRO A 119 15.39 -4.02 -11.94
C PRO A 119 16.12 -5.26 -11.41
N GLY A 120 15.41 -6.37 -11.28
CA GLY A 120 15.95 -7.63 -10.78
C GLY A 120 15.03 -8.30 -9.76
N ILE A 121 15.58 -9.27 -9.03
CA ILE A 121 14.92 -9.82 -7.83
C ILE A 121 15.19 -8.86 -6.67
N ILE A 122 14.13 -8.23 -6.18
CA ILE A 122 14.17 -7.25 -5.11
C ILE A 122 13.85 -7.95 -3.79
N ASP A 123 14.73 -7.81 -2.81
CA ASP A 123 14.51 -8.28 -1.44
C ASP A 123 13.54 -7.33 -0.72
N VAL A 124 12.42 -7.89 -0.27
CA VAL A 124 11.40 -7.20 0.52
C VAL A 124 11.46 -7.74 1.94
N ASN A 125 11.96 -6.91 2.86
CA ASN A 125 12.08 -7.28 4.26
C ASN A 125 10.83 -6.83 5.04
N VAL A 126 10.14 -7.79 5.67
CA VAL A 126 8.92 -7.59 6.44
C VAL A 126 9.23 -7.85 7.90
N LYS A 127 8.99 -6.84 8.75
CA LYS A 127 9.19 -6.92 10.19
C LYS A 127 7.91 -6.60 10.94
N ALA A 128 7.61 -7.40 11.94
CA ALA A 128 6.47 -7.16 12.80
C ALA A 128 6.68 -7.74 14.21
N THR A 129 5.98 -7.18 15.18
CA THR A 129 5.95 -7.71 16.55
C THR A 129 4.56 -7.48 17.13
N GLY A 130 3.97 -8.50 17.73
CA GLY A 130 2.65 -8.36 18.36
C GLY A 130 2.73 -7.67 19.72
N ARG A 131 1.61 -7.09 20.14
CA ARG A 131 1.42 -6.50 21.46
C ARG A 131 1.39 -7.57 22.53
N GLU A 132 1.94 -7.26 23.70
CA GLU A 132 1.78 -8.09 24.91
C GLU A 132 2.27 -9.55 24.71
N GLY A 133 3.31 -9.74 23.90
CA GLY A 133 3.86 -11.07 23.60
C GLY A 133 3.03 -11.90 22.63
N ARG A 134 2.00 -11.32 21.99
CA ARG A 134 1.28 -11.98 20.90
C ARG A 134 2.18 -12.24 19.70
N LYS A 135 1.90 -13.33 19.01
CA LYS A 135 2.62 -13.70 17.79
C LYS A 135 2.05 -12.99 16.57
N THR A 136 2.83 -12.96 15.51
CA THR A 136 2.44 -12.39 14.22
C THR A 136 2.57 -13.43 13.11
N LYS A 137 1.77 -13.28 12.07
CA LYS A 137 1.75 -14.21 10.93
C LYS A 137 1.52 -13.45 9.63
N LEU A 138 2.12 -13.93 8.54
CA LEU A 138 1.85 -13.40 7.21
C LEU A 138 0.37 -13.66 6.85
N GLY A 139 -0.36 -12.58 6.62
CA GLY A 139 -1.79 -12.59 6.39
C GLY A 139 -2.16 -12.78 4.91
N PHE A 140 -3.45 -12.66 4.63
CA PHE A 140 -4.00 -12.53 3.28
C PHE A 140 -4.50 -11.11 3.09
N HIS A 141 -4.28 -10.55 1.89
CA HIS A 141 -4.83 -9.26 1.52
C HIS A 141 -6.34 -9.35 1.32
N PHE A 142 -6.79 -10.28 0.48
CA PHE A 142 -8.21 -10.47 0.19
C PHE A 142 -8.50 -11.91 -0.21
N LYS A 143 -9.41 -12.59 0.52
CA LYS A 143 -9.72 -14.02 0.30
C LYS A 143 -8.43 -14.85 0.22
N ASP A 144 -8.16 -15.46 -0.93
CA ASP A 144 -7.00 -16.30 -1.19
C ASP A 144 -5.76 -15.51 -1.70
N ASP A 145 -5.91 -14.22 -1.99
CA ASP A 145 -4.82 -13.36 -2.46
C ASP A 145 -3.92 -12.93 -1.29
N ARG A 146 -2.64 -13.30 -1.36
CA ARG A 146 -1.64 -12.95 -0.35
C ARG A 146 -1.29 -11.47 -0.37
N PHE A 147 -1.03 -10.95 -1.56
CA PHE A 147 -0.54 -9.61 -1.78
C PHE A 147 -1.43 -8.88 -2.77
N ARG A 148 -1.71 -7.62 -2.52
CA ARG A 148 -2.18 -6.71 -3.57
C ARG A 148 -0.95 -6.17 -4.27
N THR A 149 -0.83 -6.40 -5.57
CA THR A 149 0.27 -5.88 -6.39
C THR A 149 -0.29 -5.13 -7.58
N GLU A 150 0.20 -3.92 -7.81
CA GLU A 150 -0.07 -3.11 -8.99
C GLU A 150 1.26 -2.61 -9.56
N SER A 151 1.45 -2.71 -10.87
CA SER A 151 2.72 -2.32 -11.48
C SER A 151 2.55 -1.85 -12.92
N SER A 152 3.42 -0.92 -13.34
CA SER A 152 3.49 -0.50 -14.74
C SER A 152 4.18 -1.54 -15.63
N CYS A 153 5.11 -2.32 -15.07
CA CYS A 153 5.78 -3.47 -15.68
C CYS A 153 5.14 -4.81 -15.28
N LYS A 154 5.76 -5.93 -15.68
CA LYS A 154 5.45 -7.26 -15.15
C LYS A 154 6.29 -7.48 -13.89
N ALA A 155 5.64 -7.45 -12.74
CA ALA A 155 6.26 -7.72 -11.46
C ALA A 155 5.33 -8.56 -10.57
N PHE A 156 5.90 -9.48 -9.77
CA PHE A 156 5.15 -10.35 -8.88
C PHE A 156 6.00 -10.79 -7.68
N ILE A 157 5.35 -11.08 -6.55
CA ILE A 157 6.01 -11.65 -5.37
C ILE A 157 6.01 -13.18 -5.51
N ASP A 158 7.14 -13.83 -5.23
CA ASP A 158 7.24 -15.29 -5.19
C ASP A 158 6.43 -15.85 -4.01
N GLU A 159 5.37 -16.60 -4.33
CA GLU A 159 4.48 -17.21 -3.34
C GLU A 159 4.73 -18.71 -3.09
N THR A 160 5.73 -19.31 -3.75
CA THR A 160 5.90 -20.77 -3.78
C THR A 160 6.21 -21.40 -2.42
N ASN A 161 6.89 -20.68 -1.53
CA ASN A 161 7.36 -21.19 -0.24
C ASN A 161 7.15 -20.19 0.90
N LEU A 162 5.98 -19.54 0.92
CA LEU A 162 5.67 -18.58 1.98
C LEU A 162 5.52 -19.26 3.35
N PRO A 163 6.10 -18.69 4.42
CA PRO A 163 5.95 -19.22 5.76
C PRO A 163 4.49 -19.17 6.23
N GLN A 164 4.03 -20.26 6.83
CA GLN A 164 2.69 -20.36 7.40
C GLN A 164 2.68 -20.36 8.94
N ASN A 165 3.85 -20.39 9.56
CA ASN A 165 4.02 -20.37 11.00
C ASN A 165 3.77 -18.98 11.59
N GLU A 166 3.61 -18.95 12.90
CA GLU A 166 3.56 -17.72 13.69
C GLU A 166 4.96 -17.37 14.21
N PHE A 167 5.20 -16.08 14.42
CA PHE A 167 6.48 -15.53 14.84
C PHE A 167 6.31 -14.68 16.10
N ASP A 168 7.15 -14.91 17.11
CA ASP A 168 7.24 -14.01 18.28
C ASP A 168 7.77 -12.64 17.83
N VAL A 169 8.82 -12.66 17.01
CA VAL A 169 9.35 -11.49 16.28
C VAL A 169 9.48 -11.90 14.82
N MET A 170 8.72 -11.25 13.95
CA MET A 170 8.75 -11.51 12.51
C MET A 170 9.90 -10.74 11.86
N ASP A 171 10.73 -11.46 11.12
CA ASP A 171 11.74 -10.92 10.20
C ASP A 171 11.76 -11.82 8.96
N LEU A 172 10.97 -11.44 7.95
CA LEU A 172 10.73 -12.23 6.74
C LEU A 172 11.31 -11.54 5.52
N HIS A 173 11.85 -12.34 4.60
CA HIS A 173 12.36 -11.87 3.33
C HIS A 173 11.52 -12.46 2.20
N LEU A 174 10.80 -11.61 1.50
CA LEU A 174 10.02 -11.95 0.32
C LEU A 174 10.83 -11.56 -0.93
N LYS A 175 10.66 -12.32 -2.01
CA LYS A 175 11.29 -12.03 -3.30
C LYS A 175 10.27 -11.39 -4.22
N LEU A 176 10.51 -10.14 -4.61
CA LEU A 176 9.75 -9.47 -5.65
C LEU A 176 10.52 -9.57 -6.97
N HIS A 177 9.94 -10.27 -7.93
CA HIS A 177 10.46 -10.40 -9.29
C HIS A 177 10.10 -9.15 -10.08
N ALA A 178 11.12 -8.39 -10.50
CA ALA A 178 11.02 -7.16 -11.28
C ALA A 178 12.07 -7.12 -12.41
N GLU A 179 12.51 -8.28 -12.90
CA GLU A 179 13.55 -8.44 -13.93
C GLU A 179 13.15 -7.84 -15.27
N GLU A 180 11.85 -7.85 -15.59
CA GLU A 180 11.30 -7.31 -16.84
C GLU A 180 10.98 -5.80 -16.75
N CYS A 181 11.18 -5.18 -15.58
CA CYS A 181 10.92 -3.77 -15.38
C CYS A 181 12.06 -2.91 -15.94
N LYS A 182 11.69 -1.73 -16.44
CA LYS A 182 12.60 -0.73 -17.00
C LYS A 182 12.69 0.47 -16.09
N GLN A 183 13.70 1.30 -16.32
CA GLN A 183 13.82 2.57 -15.64
C GLN A 183 12.52 3.38 -15.77
N ARG A 184 12.09 4.01 -14.67
CA ARG A 184 10.82 4.74 -14.49
C ARG A 184 9.57 3.90 -14.30
N ASP A 185 9.67 2.57 -14.34
CA ASP A 185 8.56 1.74 -13.91
C ASP A 185 8.29 1.91 -12.40
N VAL A 186 7.02 1.71 -12.04
CA VAL A 186 6.55 1.76 -10.66
C VAL A 186 5.86 0.45 -10.29
N ILE A 187 6.10 0.00 -9.07
CA ILE A 187 5.51 -1.21 -8.49
C ILE A 187 4.98 -0.84 -7.10
N SER A 188 3.68 -0.94 -6.87
CA SER A 188 3.07 -0.88 -5.53
C SER A 188 2.67 -2.29 -5.12
N PHE A 189 2.99 -2.65 -3.88
CA PHE A 189 2.50 -3.89 -3.29
C PHE A 189 2.15 -3.69 -1.82
N THR A 190 1.21 -4.50 -1.32
CA THR A 190 0.76 -4.45 0.08
C THR A 190 0.99 -5.79 0.75
N VAL A 191 1.74 -5.77 1.84
CA VAL A 191 1.95 -6.94 2.71
C VAL A 191 1.02 -6.84 3.90
N THR A 192 0.25 -7.89 4.15
CA THR A 192 -0.64 -7.99 5.30
C THR A 192 0.00 -8.84 6.39
N VAL A 193 -0.02 -8.35 7.63
CA VAL A 193 0.36 -9.12 8.82
C VAL A 193 -0.84 -9.19 9.76
N SER A 194 -1.06 -10.38 10.31
CA SER A 194 -2.07 -10.66 11.32
C SER A 194 -1.40 -10.85 12.68
N GLU A 195 -1.96 -10.22 13.70
CA GLU A 195 -1.60 -10.44 15.11
C GLU A 195 -2.48 -11.55 15.68
N MET A 196 -1.85 -12.60 16.17
CA MET A 196 -2.50 -13.83 16.61
C MET A 196 -2.63 -13.86 18.14
N ASN A 197 -3.81 -14.23 18.63
CA ASN A 197 -4.07 -14.51 20.04
C ASN A 197 -4.69 -15.91 20.14
N ASN A 198 -4.01 -16.86 20.78
CA ASN A 198 -4.46 -18.25 20.91
C ASN A 198 -4.93 -18.88 19.58
N ASN A 199 -4.12 -18.75 18.51
CA ASN A 199 -4.40 -19.21 17.15
C ASN A 199 -5.61 -18.54 16.46
N GLN A 200 -6.17 -17.47 17.03
CA GLN A 200 -7.19 -16.64 16.39
C GLN A 200 -6.61 -15.29 15.99
N GLU A 201 -7.01 -14.78 14.83
CA GLU A 201 -6.65 -13.43 14.40
C GLU A 201 -7.33 -12.41 15.32
N SER A 202 -6.53 -11.65 16.05
CA SER A 202 -7.02 -10.58 16.91
C SER A 202 -7.05 -9.22 16.21
N ASP A 203 -6.10 -9.01 15.29
CA ASP A 203 -5.98 -7.77 14.52
C ASP A 203 -5.20 -8.06 13.23
N ARG A 204 -5.38 -7.21 12.21
CA ARG A 204 -4.72 -7.36 10.91
C ARG A 204 -4.46 -6.01 10.27
N ARG A 205 -3.25 -5.82 9.73
CA ARG A 205 -2.87 -4.59 9.03
C ARG A 205 -2.12 -4.87 7.75
N GLY A 206 -2.51 -4.16 6.70
CA GLY A 206 -1.74 -4.04 5.46
C GLY A 206 -0.76 -2.88 5.58
N VAL A 207 0.42 -3.03 4.99
CA VAL A 207 1.37 -1.95 4.76
C VAL A 207 1.78 -1.98 3.30
N SER A 208 1.42 -0.94 2.57
CA SER A 208 1.80 -0.77 1.18
C SER A 208 3.23 -0.24 1.08
N THR A 209 3.92 -0.59 0.01
CA THR A 209 5.21 -0.04 -0.38
C THR A 209 5.21 0.15 -1.88
N ILE A 210 5.61 1.34 -2.33
CA ILE A 210 5.82 1.64 -3.74
C ILE A 210 7.31 1.76 -4.04
N ILE A 211 7.72 1.18 -5.16
CA ILE A 211 9.08 1.17 -5.69
C ILE A 211 9.08 1.94 -7.00
N HIS A 212 10.00 2.89 -7.15
CA HIS A 212 10.37 3.46 -8.43
C HIS A 212 11.66 2.79 -8.92
N ILE A 213 11.60 2.25 -10.13
CA ILE A 213 12.72 1.54 -10.77
C ILE A 213 13.69 2.57 -11.37
N VAL A 214 14.93 2.58 -10.87
CA VAL A 214 15.98 3.57 -11.24
C VAL A 214 17.12 3.01 -12.07
#